data_AF-A0A7C5FIB9-F1
#
_entry.id   AF-A0A7C5FIB9-F1
#
_cell.length_a   1.000
_cell.length_b   1.000
_cell.length_c   1.000
_cell.angle_alpha   90.00
_cell.angle_beta   90.00
_cell.angle_gamma   90.00
#
_symmetry.space_group_name_H-M   'P 1'
#
loop_
_entity.id
_entity.type
_entity.pdbx_description
1 polymer ?
#
loop_
_entity_poly.entity_id
_entity_poly.type
_entity_poly.pdbx_seq_one_letter_code
_entity_poly.pdbx_strand_id
1 'polypeptide(L)' 'MKYEVHVSRGTAGIEREGNTLKVHTRKETVANRANVDVILQLAKYFSVDPASIRLISGARSRRKVIEIPDEHTR' A
#
# COMPACT_ATOMS: atom_id res chain seq x y z
N MET A 1 12.30 2.71 2.84
CA MET A 1 11.54 3.43 3.90
C MET A 1 10.33 2.61 4.33
N LYS A 2 9.91 2.70 5.60
CA LYS A 2 8.76 1.97 6.14
C LYS A 2 7.53 2.87 6.22
N TYR A 3 6.41 2.36 5.76
CA TYR A 3 5.14 3.07 5.70
C TYR A 3 4.02 2.27 6.36
N GLU A 4 3.21 2.93 7.16
CA GLU A 4 1.98 2.37 7.73
C GLU A 4 0.83 2.57 6.75
N VAL A 5 0.29 1.48 6.22
CA VAL A 5 -0.82 1.51 5.28
C VAL A 5 -2.12 1.11 5.95
N HIS A 6 -3.07 2.04 5.97
CA HIS A 6 -4.41 1.84 6.49
C HIS A 6 -5.37 1.57 5.34
N VAL A 7 -5.90 0.36 5.27
CA VAL A 7 -6.89 -0.02 4.26
C VAL A 7 -8.29 0.28 4.78
N SER A 8 -8.96 1.21 4.12
CA SER A 8 -10.36 1.54 4.37
C SER A 8 -11.24 1.14 3.19
N ARG A 9 -12.49 0.78 3.45
CA ARG A 9 -13.46 0.53 2.38
C ARG A 9 -13.93 1.87 1.84
N GLY A 10 -13.77 2.12 0.55
CA GLY A 10 -14.17 3.40 -0.05
C GLY A 10 -13.64 3.62 -1.46
N THR A 11 -14.03 4.76 -2.04
CA THR A 11 -13.63 5.20 -3.41
C THR A 11 -12.47 6.18 -3.40
N ALA A 12 -12.07 6.68 -2.23
CA ALA A 12 -11.04 7.70 -2.14
C ALA A 12 -9.67 7.12 -2.58
N GLY A 13 -8.81 7.96 -3.11
CA GLY A 13 -7.52 7.53 -3.65
C GLY A 13 -6.52 7.08 -2.57
N ILE A 14 -5.26 7.40 -2.81
CA ILE A 14 -4.18 7.20 -1.84
C ILE A 14 -3.94 8.54 -1.15
N GLU A 15 -4.10 8.58 0.16
CA GLU A 15 -3.76 9.75 0.98
C GLU A 15 -2.47 9.47 1.73
N ARG A 16 -1.46 10.33 1.57
CA ARG A 16 -0.19 10.22 2.31
C ARG A 16 -0.13 11.30 3.38
N GLU A 17 -0.01 10.86 4.63
CA GLU A 17 0.19 11.68 5.83
C GLU A 17 1.53 11.29 6.45
N GLY A 18 2.62 11.91 5.97
CA GLY A 18 3.98 11.61 6.41
C GLY A 18 4.40 10.17 6.11
N ASN A 19 4.46 9.33 7.17
CA ASN A 19 4.77 7.90 7.12
C ASN A 19 3.52 7.01 7.06
N THR A 20 2.32 7.58 7.15
CA THR A 20 1.06 6.84 7.04
C THR A 20 0.48 7.02 5.65
N LEU A 21 0.05 5.93 5.01
CA LEU A 21 -0.79 5.99 3.81
C LEU A 21 -2.17 5.41 4.10
N LYS A 22 -3.21 6.16 3.77
CA LYS A 22 -4.58 5.66 3.68
C LYS A 22 -4.84 5.23 2.25
N VAL A 23 -5.22 3.97 2.09
CA VAL A 23 -5.64 3.44 0.80
C VAL A 23 -7.09 3.03 0.92
N HIS A 24 -7.95 3.61 0.08
CA HIS A 24 -9.34 3.17 0.01
C HIS A 24 -9.53 2.24 -1.19
N THR A 25 -10.03 1.05 -0.92
CA THR A 25 -10.37 0.08 -1.96
C THR A 25 -11.83 -0.31 -1.83
N ARG A 26 -12.52 -0.36 -2.98
CA ARG A 26 -13.90 -0.87 -3.07
C ARG A 26 -13.95 -2.39 -3.12
N LYS A 27 -12.84 -3.04 -3.43
CA LYS A 27 -12.79 -4.49 -3.55
C LYS A 27 -12.89 -5.11 -2.16
N GLU A 28 -13.78 -6.09 -2.04
CA GLU A 28 -13.94 -6.86 -0.81
C GLU A 28 -12.58 -7.36 -0.33
N THR A 29 -12.43 -7.40 1.00
CA THR A 29 -11.20 -7.80 1.72
C THR A 29 -10.92 -9.31 1.54
N VAL A 30 -11.04 -9.85 0.33
CA VAL A 30 -10.43 -11.11 -0.03
C VAL A 30 -8.94 -10.84 0.00
N ALA A 31 -8.28 -11.35 1.05
CA ALA A 31 -6.92 -11.00 1.46
C ALA A 31 -5.93 -10.87 0.28
N ASN A 32 -6.01 -11.74 -0.73
CA ASN A 32 -5.16 -11.66 -1.92
C ASN A 32 -5.47 -10.48 -2.85
N ARG A 33 -6.74 -10.15 -3.11
CA ARG A 33 -7.10 -9.08 -4.05
C ARG A 33 -6.81 -7.69 -3.49
N ALA A 34 -7.05 -7.48 -2.19
CA ALA A 34 -6.77 -6.21 -1.54
C ALA A 34 -5.25 -5.95 -1.40
N ASN A 35 -4.44 -6.99 -1.20
CA ASN A 35 -2.98 -6.85 -1.15
C ASN A 35 -2.42 -6.38 -2.49
N VAL A 36 -2.83 -7.03 -3.57
CA VAL A 36 -2.37 -6.70 -4.93
C VAL A 36 -2.80 -5.29 -5.34
N ASP A 37 -4.05 -4.92 -5.04
CA ASP A 37 -4.58 -3.59 -5.35
C ASP A 37 -3.80 -2.47 -4.63
N VAL A 38 -3.53 -2.66 -3.32
CA VAL A 38 -2.73 -1.72 -2.52
C VAL A 38 -1.30 -1.62 -3.04
N ILE A 39 -0.64 -2.74 -3.33
CA ILE A 39 0.74 -2.75 -3.85
C ILE A 39 0.81 -2.04 -5.21
N LEU A 40 -0.13 -2.32 -6.13
CA LEU A 40 -0.20 -1.67 -7.43
C LEU A 40 -0.44 -0.15 -7.32
N GLN A 41 -1.30 0.25 -6.40
CA GLN A 41 -1.59 1.65 -6.11
C GLN A 41 -0.35 2.37 -5.56
N LEU A 42 0.34 1.76 -4.60
CA LEU A 42 1.58 2.31 -4.03
C LEU A 42 2.71 2.34 -5.05
N ALA A 43 2.86 1.29 -5.85
CA ALA A 43 3.83 1.24 -6.94
C ALA A 43 3.65 2.42 -7.90
N LYS A 44 2.42 2.68 -8.33
CA LYS A 44 2.11 3.85 -9.18
C LYS A 44 2.35 5.18 -8.48
N TYR A 45 2.01 5.30 -7.20
CA TYR A 45 2.14 6.55 -6.46
C TYR A 45 3.60 6.93 -6.17
N PHE A 46 4.42 5.94 -5.83
CA PHE A 46 5.84 6.14 -5.55
C PHE A 46 6.72 5.94 -6.79
N SER A 47 6.12 5.54 -7.92
CA SER A 47 6.81 5.20 -9.17
C SER A 47 7.90 4.14 -8.99
N VAL A 48 7.60 3.12 -8.17
CA VAL A 48 8.50 2.01 -7.85
C VAL A 48 7.95 0.68 -8.35
N ASP A 49 8.82 -0.30 -8.53
CA ASP A 49 8.40 -1.65 -8.90
C ASP A 49 7.54 -2.30 -7.79
N PRO A 50 6.38 -2.89 -8.14
CA PRO A 50 5.53 -3.58 -7.18
C PRO A 50 6.23 -4.80 -6.56
N ALA A 51 7.20 -5.39 -7.26
CA ALA A 51 8.03 -6.48 -6.76
C ALA A 51 9.02 -6.02 -5.67
N SER A 52 9.42 -4.75 -5.70
CA SER A 52 10.33 -4.15 -4.72
C SER A 52 9.58 -3.77 -3.44
N ILE A 53 8.26 -3.59 -3.49
CA ILE A 53 7.42 -3.32 -2.32
C ILE A 53 7.26 -4.59 -1.48
N ARG A 54 7.68 -4.53 -0.20
CA ARG A 54 7.61 -5.66 0.73
C ARG A 54 6.61 -5.41 1.85
N LEU A 55 5.64 -6.31 1.98
CA LEU A 55 4.74 -6.33 3.14
C LEU A 55 5.49 -6.89 4.35
N ILE A 56 5.80 -6.03 5.32
CA ILE A 56 6.48 -6.42 6.56
C ILE A 56 5.50 -6.98 7.58
N SER A 57 4.30 -6.38 7.69
CA SER A 57 3.30 -6.81 8.67
C SER A 57 1.88 -6.42 8.29
N GLY A 58 0.89 -7.06 8.93
CA GLY A 58 -0.53 -6.72 8.77
C GLY A 58 -1.23 -7.37 7.58
N ALA A 59 -0.71 -8.48 7.05
CA ALA A 59 -1.33 -9.22 5.92
C ALA A 59 -2.83 -9.55 6.13
N ARG A 60 -3.24 -9.80 7.39
CA ARG A 60 -4.62 -10.07 7.80
C ARG A 60 -5.34 -8.90 8.48
N SER A 61 -4.65 -7.77 8.65
CA SER A 61 -5.14 -6.62 9.43
C SER A 61 -5.42 -5.41 8.53
N ARG A 62 -6.31 -4.53 9.00
CA ARG A 62 -6.62 -3.26 8.30
C ARG A 62 -5.45 -2.28 8.33
N ARG A 63 -4.57 -2.39 9.33
CA ARG A 63 -3.27 -1.72 9.39
C ARG A 63 -2.19 -2.66 8.87
N LYS A 64 -1.46 -2.22 7.86
CA LYS A 64 -0.36 -2.90 7.20
C LYS A 64 0.91 -2.09 7.38
N VAL A 65 2.04 -2.74 7.51
CA VAL A 65 3.34 -2.06 7.46
C VAL A 65 4.04 -2.56 6.21
N ILE A 66 4.39 -1.63 5.32
CA ILE A 66 4.95 -1.93 4.02
C ILE A 66 6.26 -1.17 3.89
N GLU A 67 7.28 -1.87 3.44
CA GLU A 67 8.57 -1.30 3.13
C GLU A 67 8.63 -1.01 1.64
N ILE A 68 8.86 0.26 1.32
CA ILE A 68 9.06 0.74 -0.04
C ILE A 68 10.53 1.10 -0.17
N PRO A 69 11.31 0.42 -1.03
CA PRO A 69 12.67 0.83 -1.30
C PRO A 69 12.64 2.20 -1.97
N ASP A 70 13.55 3.07 -1.54
CA ASP A 70 13.75 4.38 -2.13
C ASP A 70 14.49 4.19 -3.46
N GLU A 71 13.81 3.67 -4.47
CA GLU A 71 14.36 3.59 -5.83
C GLU A 71 13.94 4.82 -6.61
N HIS A 72 14.54 5.96 -6.26
CA HIS A 72 14.78 7.02 -7.24
C HIS A 72 15.93 6.59 -8.15
N THR A 73 15.68 5.65 -9.05
CA THR A 73 16.60 5.40 -10.17
C THR A 73 16.04 6.06 -11.42
N ARG A 74 16.54 7.29 -11.61
CA ARG A 74 16.79 8.08 -12.83
C ARG A 74 15.93 7.83 -14.07
#